data_AF-A0A4V6Y1Z3-F1
#
_entry.id   AF-A0A4V6Y1Z3-F1
#
_cell.length_a   1.000
_cell.length_b   1.000
_cell.length_c   1.000
_cell.angle_alpha   90.00
_cell.angle_beta   90.00
_cell.angle_gamma   90.00
#
_symmetry.space_group_name_H-M   'P 1'
#
loop_
_entity.id
_entity.type
_entity.pdbx_description
1 polymer ?
#
loop_
_entity_poly.entity_id
_entity_poly.type
_entity_poly.pdbx_seq_one_letter_code
_entity_poly.pdbx_strand_id
1 'polypeptide(L)'
;MKTKYLLPNSWRSYGFILTFISMPLAIWMLVDGANFPITEIPTRLHFKYPDWEMFRNIFAVKPDGTVSFRNIQDLLGLTLITGLFIIGFSRLKVEDERIAQIRLESLQWGIYANYFILFLCIMLVFGTSFFLIMIYNIFTPLLIFITRFYWLLLVQPAIELKKKGVCHEKQNKN
;
A
#
# COMPACT_ATOMS: atom_id res chain seq x y z
N MET A 1 -9.70 -3.09 -24.92
CA MET A 1 -10.98 -2.64 -24.29
C MET A 1 -10.84 -1.25 -23.64
N LYS A 2 -11.89 -0.41 -23.59
CA LYS A 2 -11.85 0.93 -22.92
C LYS A 2 -11.80 0.75 -21.39
N THR A 3 -10.68 1.09 -20.76
CA THR A 3 -10.50 1.03 -19.30
C THR A 3 -11.19 2.22 -18.60
N LYS A 4 -12.44 2.02 -18.14
CA LYS A 4 -13.30 3.11 -17.64
C LYS A 4 -13.06 3.49 -16.16
N TYR A 5 -12.24 2.74 -15.40
CA TYR A 5 -12.16 2.88 -13.93
C TYR A 5 -10.75 3.00 -13.31
N LEU A 6 -9.69 3.26 -14.10
CA LEU A 6 -8.33 3.41 -13.54
C LEU A 6 -7.93 4.88 -13.36
N LEU A 7 -7.20 5.17 -12.27
CA LEU A 7 -6.68 6.49 -11.96
C LEU A 7 -5.70 6.97 -13.04
N PRO A 8 -5.65 8.28 -13.36
CA PRO A 8 -4.74 8.81 -14.37
C PRO A 8 -3.28 8.59 -13.98
N ASN A 9 -2.41 8.38 -14.97
CA ASN A 9 -0.99 8.03 -14.78
C ASN A 9 -0.21 9.01 -13.87
N SER A 10 -0.62 10.28 -13.80
CA SER A 10 0.02 11.29 -12.94
C SER A 10 -0.10 10.98 -11.45
N TRP A 11 -1.16 10.27 -11.03
CA TRP A 11 -1.38 9.93 -9.61
C TRP A 11 -0.38 8.89 -9.10
N ARG A 12 0.20 8.09 -10.01
CA ARG A 12 1.19 7.07 -9.68
C ARG A 12 2.40 7.64 -8.92
N SER A 13 2.95 8.76 -9.40
CA SER A 13 4.12 9.37 -8.77
C SER A 13 3.82 9.81 -7.34
N TYR A 14 2.63 10.37 -7.10
CA TYR A 14 2.17 10.70 -5.76
C TYR A 14 2.03 9.46 -4.87
N GLY A 15 1.47 8.37 -5.40
CA GLY A 15 1.38 7.10 -4.68
C GLY A 15 2.76 6.56 -4.25
N PHE A 16 3.74 6.61 -5.14
CA PHE A 16 5.12 6.23 -4.82
C PHE A 16 5.74 7.13 -3.77
N ILE A 17 5.64 8.46 -3.92
CA ILE A 17 6.18 9.42 -2.95
C ILE A 17 5.55 9.18 -1.58
N LEU A 18 4.21 9.04 -1.51
CA LEU A 18 3.48 8.78 -0.27
C LEU A 18 3.91 7.47 0.38
N THR A 19 4.04 6.40 -0.39
CA THR A 19 4.43 5.08 0.16
C THR A 19 5.89 5.06 0.58
N PHE A 20 6.79 5.62 -0.22
CA PHE A 20 8.23 5.66 0.11
C PHE A 20 8.57 6.57 1.28
N ILE A 21 7.77 7.62 1.54
CA ILE A 21 7.96 8.46 2.72
C ILE A 21 7.31 7.84 3.97
N SER A 22 6.10 7.29 3.83
CA SER A 22 5.35 6.73 4.97
C SER A 22 5.88 5.37 5.42
N MET A 23 6.35 4.51 4.52
CA MET A 23 6.80 3.16 4.88
C MET A 23 8.04 3.16 5.80
N PRO A 24 9.14 3.88 5.50
CA PRO A 24 10.28 3.95 6.43
C PRO A 24 9.92 4.64 7.74
N LEU A 25 9.06 5.68 7.67
CA LEU A 25 8.62 6.42 8.85
C LEU A 25 7.76 5.54 9.78
N ALA A 26 6.87 4.73 9.21
CA ALA A 26 6.10 3.74 9.95
C ALA A 26 7.01 2.66 10.57
N ILE A 27 8.02 2.16 9.84
CA ILE A 27 8.98 1.19 10.38
C ILE A 27 9.78 1.80 11.53
N TRP A 28 10.27 3.03 11.39
CA TRP A 28 11.00 3.71 12.45
C TRP A 28 10.11 3.91 13.69
N MET A 29 8.86 4.31 13.49
CA MET A 29 7.91 4.44 14.57
C MET A 29 7.62 3.11 15.28
N LEU A 30 7.60 1.98 14.57
CA LEU A 30 7.45 0.65 15.17
C LEU A 30 8.63 0.27 16.06
N VAL A 31 9.84 0.73 15.73
CA VAL A 31 11.06 0.45 16.51
C VAL A 31 11.13 1.34 17.76
N ASP A 32 10.91 2.65 17.60
CA ASP A 32 11.10 3.61 18.69
C ASP A 32 9.85 3.78 19.59
N GLY A 33 8.69 3.35 19.11
CA GLY A 33 7.43 3.39 19.84
C GLY A 33 7.10 4.78 20.38
N ALA A 34 7.07 4.92 21.71
CA ALA A 34 6.77 6.18 22.39
C ALA A 34 7.88 7.24 22.31
N ASN A 35 9.11 6.85 21.97
CA ASN A 35 10.25 7.77 21.86
C ASN A 35 10.34 8.43 20.47
N PHE A 36 9.40 8.13 19.57
CA PHE A 36 9.39 8.68 18.24
C PHE A 36 9.25 10.22 18.27
N PRO A 37 10.15 10.98 17.62
CA PRO A 37 10.23 12.43 17.79
C PRO A 37 9.04 13.20 17.19
N ILE A 38 8.21 12.54 16.37
CA ILE A 38 7.08 13.14 15.65
C ILE A 38 5.76 12.55 16.18
N THR A 39 5.59 12.49 17.49
CA THR A 39 4.35 12.03 18.14
C THR A 39 3.25 13.08 18.11
N GLU A 40 3.61 14.35 18.27
CA GLU A 40 2.72 15.49 18.16
C GLU A 40 3.30 16.52 17.20
N ILE A 41 2.66 16.72 16.04
CA ILE A 41 2.95 17.88 15.19
C ILE A 41 1.95 18.98 15.59
N PRO A 42 2.41 20.07 16.24
CA PRO A 42 1.54 21.20 16.53
C PRO A 42 1.24 21.96 15.24
N THR A 43 0.11 21.67 14.61
CA THR A 43 -0.38 22.47 13.48
C THR A 43 -1.11 23.71 13.99
N ARG A 44 -0.48 24.88 13.91
CA ARG A 44 -1.12 26.16 14.23
C ARG A 44 -2.04 26.60 13.09
N LEU A 45 -3.16 25.88 12.92
CA LEU A 45 -4.20 26.21 11.97
C LEU A 45 -5.43 26.72 12.74
N HIS A 46 -5.61 28.04 12.78
CA HIS A 46 -6.86 28.64 13.24
C HIS A 46 -7.93 28.49 12.15
N PHE A 47 -8.58 27.34 12.11
CA PHE A 47 -9.73 27.08 11.25
C PHE A 47 -10.93 26.62 12.08
N LYS A 48 -12.14 26.99 11.63
CA LYS A 48 -13.38 26.44 12.18
C LYS A 48 -13.41 24.94 11.86
N TYR A 49 -13.18 24.12 12.88
CA TYR A 49 -13.13 22.68 12.71
C TYR A 49 -14.53 22.07 12.65
N PRO A 50 -14.74 21.01 11.85
CA PRO A 50 -15.99 20.27 11.81
C PRO A 50 -16.15 19.35 13.04
N ASP A 51 -17.35 19.30 13.63
CA ASP A 51 -17.69 18.56 14.86
C ASP A 51 -18.04 17.07 14.65
N TRP A 52 -17.71 16.49 13.50
CA TRP A 52 -17.82 15.04 13.27
C TRP A 52 -16.80 14.23 14.10
N GLU A 53 -17.22 13.04 14.55
CA GLU A 53 -16.39 12.14 15.38
C GLU A 53 -15.07 11.76 14.71
N MET A 54 -15.07 11.57 13.39
CA MET A 54 -13.87 11.25 12.62
C MET A 54 -12.74 12.26 12.86
N PHE A 55 -13.04 13.56 12.91
CA PHE A 55 -12.02 14.58 13.15
C PHE A 55 -11.51 14.59 14.57
N ARG A 56 -12.34 14.34 15.58
CA ARG A 56 -11.87 14.25 16.97
C ARG A 56 -10.99 13.03 17.23
N ASN A 57 -11.15 11.98 16.42
CA ASN A 57 -10.31 10.79 16.48
C ASN A 57 -8.94 11.01 15.82
N ILE A 58 -8.87 11.81 14.75
CA ILE A 58 -7.62 12.10 14.02
C ILE A 58 -6.88 13.31 14.63
N PHE A 59 -7.63 14.31 15.08
CA PHE A 59 -7.12 15.59 15.58
C PHE A 59 -7.55 15.81 17.04
N ALA A 60 -6.60 16.26 17.85
CA ALA A 60 -6.84 16.79 19.19
C ALA A 60 -6.98 18.31 19.10
N VAL A 61 -8.11 18.84 19.59
CA VAL A 61 -8.32 20.29 19.71
C VAL A 61 -7.93 20.69 21.13
N LYS A 62 -6.94 21.59 21.25
CA LYS A 62 -6.53 22.16 22.53
C LYS A 62 -7.45 23.32 22.92
N PRO A 63 -7.55 23.67 24.22
CA PRO A 63 -8.44 24.74 24.70
C PRO A 63 -8.15 26.13 24.10
N ASP A 64 -6.93 26.33 23.60
CA ASP A 64 -6.48 27.56 22.92
C ASP A 64 -6.94 27.64 21.45
N GLY A 65 -7.71 26.66 20.96
CA GLY A 65 -8.18 26.58 19.59
C GLY A 65 -7.15 26.02 18.61
N THR A 66 -6.00 25.55 19.09
CA THR A 66 -5.02 24.87 18.22
C THR A 66 -5.42 23.41 17.98
N VAL A 67 -5.15 22.93 16.76
CA VAL A 67 -5.39 21.54 16.35
C VAL A 67 -4.05 20.82 16.24
N SER A 68 -3.91 19.67 16.90
CA SER A 68 -2.75 18.77 16.74
C SER A 68 -3.22 17.39 16.29
N PHE A 69 -2.35 16.58 15.70
CA PHE A 69 -2.68 15.18 15.46
C PHE A 69 -2.77 14.44 16.79
N ARG A 70 -3.83 13.65 16.99
CA ARG A 70 -4.03 12.85 18.20
C ARG A 70 -3.13 11.61 18.17
N ASN A 71 -3.18 10.87 17.06
CA ASN A 71 -2.43 9.64 16.85
C ASN A 71 -1.70 9.71 15.50
N ILE A 72 -0.38 9.94 15.51
CA ILE A 72 0.41 9.94 14.28
C ILE A 72 0.43 8.55 13.61
N GLN A 73 0.29 7.46 14.38
CA GLN A 73 0.20 6.09 13.89
C GLN A 73 -0.94 5.92 12.88
N ASP A 74 -2.13 6.41 13.26
CA ASP A 74 -3.34 6.30 12.44
C ASP A 74 -3.18 7.11 11.16
N LEU A 75 -2.57 8.29 11.24
CA LEU A 75 -2.25 9.12 10.08
C LEU A 75 -1.26 8.43 9.13
N LEU A 76 -0.18 7.84 9.66
CA LEU A 76 0.80 7.11 8.88
C LEU A 76 0.19 5.88 8.22
N GLY A 77 -0.63 5.13 8.95
CA GLY A 77 -1.38 3.98 8.42
C GLY A 77 -2.33 4.38 7.29
N LEU A 78 -3.12 5.45 7.48
CA LEU A 78 -4.02 5.97 6.45
C LEU A 78 -3.26 6.47 5.21
N THR A 79 -2.15 7.18 5.43
CA THR A 79 -1.28 7.68 4.35
C THR A 79 -0.65 6.51 3.58
N LEU A 80 -0.25 5.44 4.27
CA LEU A 80 0.32 4.26 3.66
C LEU A 80 -0.72 3.48 2.85
N ILE A 81 -1.93 3.25 3.40
CA ILE A 81 -3.03 2.59 2.67
C ILE A 81 -3.39 3.37 1.41
N THR A 82 -3.56 4.69 1.54
CA THR A 82 -3.90 5.55 0.39
C THR A 82 -2.78 5.57 -0.65
N GLY A 83 -1.52 5.60 -0.23
CA GLY A 83 -0.35 5.48 -1.11
C GLY A 83 -0.33 4.17 -1.89
N LEU A 84 -0.46 3.04 -1.19
CA LEU A 84 -0.51 1.70 -1.80
C LEU A 84 -1.70 1.57 -2.76
N PHE A 85 -2.87 2.06 -2.36
CA PHE A 85 -4.06 2.06 -3.20
C PHE A 85 -3.83 2.83 -4.51
N ILE A 86 -3.29 4.05 -4.43
CA ILE A 86 -2.99 4.88 -5.60
C ILE A 86 -1.99 4.18 -6.52
N ILE A 87 -0.92 3.57 -5.97
CA ILE A 87 0.06 2.81 -6.76
C ILE A 87 -0.63 1.68 -7.52
N GLY A 88 -1.43 0.88 -6.81
CA GLY A 88 -2.07 -0.32 -7.35
C GLY A 88 -3.14 -0.05 -8.40
N PHE A 89 -3.89 1.05 -8.26
CA PHE A 89 -5.01 1.40 -9.14
C PHE A 89 -4.69 2.50 -10.17
N SER A 90 -3.43 2.96 -10.26
CA SER A 90 -3.01 3.90 -11.30
C SER A 90 -2.71 3.22 -12.64
N ARG A 91 -3.07 3.87 -13.75
CA ARG A 91 -2.69 3.45 -15.10
C ARG A 91 -1.18 3.47 -15.31
N LEU A 92 -0.71 2.61 -16.22
CA LEU A 92 0.64 2.70 -16.80
C LEU A 92 0.60 3.64 -18.02
N LYS A 93 1.75 4.22 -18.40
CA LYS A 93 1.88 5.06 -19.61
C LYS A 93 1.36 4.36 -20.88
N VAL A 94 1.62 3.07 -21.00
CA VAL A 94 1.08 2.21 -22.06
C VAL A 94 0.36 1.07 -21.35
N GLU A 95 -0.97 1.04 -21.43
CA GLU A 95 -1.79 0.01 -20.83
C GLU A 95 -2.26 -0.95 -21.93
N ASP A 96 -1.66 -2.14 -21.94
CA ASP A 96 -2.01 -3.24 -22.83
C ASP A 96 -2.97 -4.20 -22.13
N GLU A 97 -3.71 -5.01 -22.89
CA GLU A 97 -4.70 -5.96 -22.36
C GLU A 97 -4.05 -6.97 -21.42
N ARG A 98 -2.81 -7.38 -21.73
CA ARG A 98 -1.98 -8.23 -20.85
C ARG A 98 -1.72 -7.59 -19.49
N ILE A 99 -1.43 -6.30 -19.44
CA ILE A 99 -1.14 -5.59 -18.17
C ILE A 99 -2.40 -5.48 -17.32
N ALA A 100 -3.55 -5.23 -17.95
CA ALA A 100 -4.83 -5.21 -17.25
C ALA A 100 -5.17 -6.58 -16.64
N GLN A 101 -4.92 -7.69 -17.37
CA GLN A 101 -5.07 -9.04 -16.85
C GLN A 101 -4.12 -9.33 -15.68
N ILE A 102 -2.83 -9.04 -15.83
CA ILE A 102 -1.83 -9.22 -14.76
C ILE A 102 -2.25 -8.47 -13.49
N ARG A 103 -2.80 -7.26 -13.63
CA ARG A 103 -3.30 -6.48 -12.49
C ARG A 103 -4.43 -7.18 -11.77
N LEU A 104 -5.45 -7.64 -12.51
CA LEU A 104 -6.62 -8.31 -11.94
C LEU A 104 -6.23 -9.63 -11.26
N GLU A 105 -5.39 -10.43 -11.92
CA GLU A 105 -4.86 -11.67 -11.33
C GLU A 105 -4.04 -11.38 -10.07
N SER A 106 -3.19 -10.35 -10.10
CA SER A 106 -2.38 -9.98 -8.94
C SER A 106 -3.25 -9.53 -7.76
N LEU A 107 -4.35 -8.82 -8.03
CA LEU A 107 -5.30 -8.42 -7.00
C LEU A 107 -6.00 -9.64 -6.38
N GLN A 108 -6.46 -10.57 -7.20
CA GLN A 108 -7.06 -11.83 -6.76
C GLN A 108 -6.09 -12.64 -5.89
N TRP A 109 -4.82 -12.72 -6.29
CA TRP A 109 -3.78 -13.37 -5.50
C TRP A 109 -3.49 -12.68 -4.18
N GLY A 110 -3.51 -11.35 -4.14
CA GLY A 110 -3.41 -10.58 -2.90
C GLY A 110 -4.53 -10.94 -1.91
N ILE A 111 -5.76 -11.08 -2.42
CA ILE A 111 -6.92 -11.48 -1.63
C ILE A 111 -6.78 -12.92 -1.12
N TYR A 112 -6.39 -13.87 -1.97
CA TYR A 112 -6.19 -15.27 -1.56
C TYR A 112 -5.11 -15.43 -0.51
N ALA A 113 -3.96 -14.77 -0.69
CA ALA A 113 -2.90 -14.81 0.29
C ALA A 113 -3.32 -14.15 1.61
N ASN A 114 -4.09 -13.05 1.55
CA ASN A 114 -4.60 -12.40 2.76
C ASN A 114 -5.50 -13.33 3.58
N TYR A 115 -6.47 -13.98 2.94
CA TYR A 115 -7.35 -14.92 3.64
C TYR A 115 -6.62 -16.16 4.14
N PHE A 116 -5.61 -16.63 3.42
CA PHE A 116 -4.77 -17.72 3.88
C PHE A 116 -4.00 -17.35 5.16
N ILE A 117 -3.38 -16.17 5.19
CA ILE A 117 -2.69 -15.66 6.38
C ILE A 117 -3.69 -15.46 7.52
N LEU A 118 -4.85 -14.87 7.26
CA LEU A 118 -5.88 -14.65 8.27
C LEU A 118 -6.36 -15.96 8.89
N PHE A 119 -6.58 -16.99 8.07
CA PHE A 119 -6.94 -18.33 8.52
C PHE A 119 -5.89 -18.91 9.48
N LEU A 120 -4.60 -18.81 9.12
CA LEU A 120 -3.51 -19.25 9.98
C LEU A 120 -3.46 -18.44 11.29
N CYS A 121 -3.67 -17.14 11.24
CA CYS A 121 -3.69 -16.29 12.44
C CYS A 121 -4.80 -16.68 13.41
N ILE A 122 -6.00 -16.99 12.91
CA ILE A 122 -7.12 -17.44 13.74
C ILE A 122 -6.81 -18.77 14.44
N MET A 123 -6.10 -19.68 13.76
CA MET A 123 -5.73 -20.98 14.34
C MET A 123 -4.57 -20.90 15.33
N LEU A 124 -3.60 -20.02 15.10
CA LEU A 124 -2.30 -20.04 15.79
C LEU A 124 -2.13 -18.94 16.85
N VAL A 125 -2.90 -17.85 16.76
CA VAL A 125 -2.68 -16.65 17.60
C VAL A 125 -3.93 -16.33 18.41
N PHE A 126 -3.74 -16.10 19.71
CA PHE A 126 -4.81 -15.77 20.65
C PHE A 126 -4.49 -14.50 21.46
N GLY A 127 -5.52 -13.90 22.03
CA GLY A 127 -5.40 -12.76 22.95
C GLY A 127 -5.07 -11.42 22.27
N THR A 128 -4.37 -10.53 22.98
CA THR A 128 -4.04 -9.17 22.50
C THR A 128 -3.15 -9.17 21.25
N SER A 129 -2.28 -10.17 21.11
CA SER A 129 -1.43 -10.35 19.93
C SER A 129 -2.22 -10.57 18.65
N PHE A 130 -3.40 -11.21 18.73
CA PHE A 130 -4.26 -11.42 17.57
C PHE A 130 -4.75 -10.09 16.99
N PHE A 131 -5.15 -9.14 17.84
CA PHE A 131 -5.60 -7.81 17.40
C PHE A 131 -4.50 -7.02 16.69
N LEU A 132 -3.27 -7.06 17.21
CA LEU A 132 -2.12 -6.42 16.57
C LEU A 132 -1.86 -6.98 15.17
N ILE A 133 -1.87 -8.31 15.03
CA ILE A 133 -1.68 -8.95 13.72
C ILE A 133 -2.81 -8.59 12.76
N MET A 134 -4.05 -8.53 13.25
CA MET A 134 -5.20 -8.14 12.44
C MET A 134 -5.11 -6.70 11.93
N ILE A 135 -4.57 -5.76 12.72
CA ILE A 135 -4.28 -4.39 12.27
C ILE A 135 -3.31 -4.40 11.10
N TYR A 136 -2.21 -5.17 11.19
CA TYR A 136 -1.25 -5.28 10.08
C TYR A 136 -1.82 -6.03 8.87
N ASN A 137 -2.75 -6.96 9.08
CA ASN A 137 -3.38 -7.75 8.02
C ASN A 137 -4.13 -6.87 6.99
N ILE A 138 -4.63 -5.70 7.39
CA ILE A 138 -5.31 -4.75 6.49
C ILE A 138 -4.39 -4.29 5.35
N PHE A 139 -3.08 -4.18 5.61
CA PHE A 139 -2.09 -3.74 4.61
C PHE A 139 -1.62 -4.90 3.71
N THR A 140 -1.66 -6.14 4.21
CA THR A 140 -1.17 -7.34 3.54
C THR A 140 -1.72 -7.56 2.12
N PRO A 141 -3.03 -7.47 1.83
CA PRO A 141 -3.53 -7.74 0.48
C PRO A 141 -2.99 -6.73 -0.53
N LEU A 142 -2.87 -5.46 -0.15
CA LEU A 142 -2.32 -4.41 -1.01
C LEU A 142 -0.82 -4.61 -1.25
N LEU A 143 -0.05 -4.95 -0.21
CA LEU A 143 1.39 -5.20 -0.34
C LEU A 143 1.69 -6.39 -1.25
N ILE A 144 0.96 -7.50 -1.09
CA ILE A 144 1.13 -8.71 -1.92
C ILE A 144 0.71 -8.41 -3.37
N PHE A 145 -0.43 -7.76 -3.55
CA PHE A 145 -0.91 -7.33 -4.86
C PHE A 145 0.14 -6.50 -5.61
N ILE A 146 0.67 -5.44 -4.98
CA ILE A 146 1.64 -4.54 -5.61
C ILE A 146 2.94 -5.28 -5.90
N THR A 147 3.48 -6.01 -4.92
CA THR A 147 4.73 -6.77 -5.08
C THR A 147 4.63 -7.73 -6.26
N ARG A 148 3.54 -8.52 -6.34
CA ARG A 148 3.30 -9.46 -7.44
C ARG A 148 3.13 -8.76 -8.77
N PHE A 149 2.36 -7.67 -8.80
CA PHE A 149 2.11 -6.90 -10.02
C PHE A 149 3.42 -6.38 -10.63
N TYR A 150 4.29 -5.77 -9.83
CA TYR A 150 5.59 -5.28 -10.29
C TYR A 150 6.56 -6.40 -10.66
N TRP A 151 6.55 -7.49 -9.90
CA TRP A 151 7.35 -8.67 -10.21
C TRP A 151 7.00 -9.22 -11.60
N LEU A 152 5.71 -9.44 -11.88
CA LEU A 152 5.25 -9.95 -13.17
C LEU A 152 5.56 -8.96 -14.30
N LEU A 153 5.35 -7.66 -14.06
CA LEU A 153 5.63 -6.62 -15.05
C LEU A 153 7.11 -6.57 -15.47
N LEU A 154 8.05 -6.72 -14.52
CA LEU A 154 9.49 -6.63 -14.79
C LEU A 154 10.11 -7.96 -15.23
N VAL A 155 9.67 -9.07 -14.64
CA VAL A 155 10.35 -10.37 -14.78
C VAL A 155 9.80 -11.18 -15.97
N GLN A 156 8.50 -11.16 -16.26
CA GLN A 156 7.92 -11.93 -17.37
C GLN A 156 8.55 -11.60 -18.74
N PRO A 157 8.72 -10.33 -19.16
CA PRO A 157 9.32 -10.04 -20.46
C PRO A 157 10.78 -10.50 -20.55
N ALA A 158 11.55 -10.43 -19.46
CA ALA A 158 12.93 -10.91 -19.42
C ALA A 158 13.03 -12.43 -19.59
N ILE A 159 12.10 -13.19 -18.98
CA ILE A 159 12.03 -14.65 -19.12
C ILE A 159 11.64 -15.04 -20.56
N GLU A 160 10.67 -14.35 -21.16
CA GLU A 160 10.24 -14.60 -22.55
C GLU A 160 11.38 -14.36 -23.56
N LEU A 161 12.16 -13.30 -23.37
CA LEU A 161 13.32 -13.00 -24.21
C LEU A 161 14.41 -14.07 -24.08
N LYS A 162 14.72 -14.52 -22.86
CA LYS A 162 15.68 -15.61 -22.62
C LYS A 162 15.22 -16.91 -23.27
N LYS A 163 13.92 -17.24 -23.18
CA LYS A 163 13.35 -18.44 -23.78
C LYS A 163 13.40 -18.40 -25.31
N LYS A 164 13.10 -17.25 -25.93
CA LYS A 164 13.21 -17.05 -27.38
C LYS A 164 14.66 -17.17 -27.86
N GLY A 165 15.63 -16.58 -27.15
CA GLY A 165 17.05 -16.70 -27.48
C GLY A 165 17.55 -18.15 -27.50
N VAL A 166 17.16 -18.96 -26.49
CA VAL A 166 17.50 -20.39 -26.43
C VAL A 166 16.87 -21.20 -27.57
N CYS A 167 15.65 -20.86 -27.99
CA CYS A 167 15.00 -21.52 -29.13
C CYS A 167 15.70 -21.21 -30.47
N HIS A 168 16.12 -19.96 -30.69
CA HIS A 168 16.85 -19.58 -31.90
C HIS A 168 18.24 -20.23 -31.96
N GLU A 169 18.95 -20.36 -30.84
CA GLU A 169 20.24 -21.05 -30.81
C GLU A 169 20.13 -22.55 -31.11
N LYS A 170 19.05 -23.21 -30.65
CA LYS A 170 18.77 -24.62 -30.97
C LYS A 170 18.38 -24.83 -32.43
N GLN A 171 17.70 -23.87 -33.06
CA GLN A 171 17.33 -23.94 -34.48
C GLN A 171 18.51 -23.68 -35.43
N ASN A 172 19.56 -22.99 -34.99
CA ASN A 172 20.74 -22.71 -35.81
C ASN A 172 21.86 -23.77 -35.68
N LYS A 173 21.71 -24.74 -34.76
CA LYS A 173 22.64 -25.87 -34.55
C LYS A 173 22.18 -27.19 -35.19
N ASN A 174 20.99 -27.21 -35.80
CA ASN A 174 20.45 -28.31 -36.59
C ASN A 174 20.39 -27.91 -38.06
#